data_AF-A0A1V4W3W1-F1
#
_entry.id   AF-A0A1V4W3W1-F1
#
_cell.length_a   1.000
_cell.length_b   1.000
_cell.length_c   1.000
_cell.angle_alpha   90.00
_cell.angle_beta   90.00
_cell.angle_gamma   90.00
#
_symmetry.space_group_name_H-M   'P 1'
#
loop_
_entity.id
_entity.type
_entity.pdbx_description
1 polymer ?
#
loop_
_entity_poly.entity_id
_entity_poly.type
_entity_poly.pdbx_seq_one_letter_code
_entity_poly.pdbx_strand_id
1 'polypeptide(L)' 'MAVLVTVAGRRPFKVGYLPRSIAATWSYLVAAGRVEARLERVTGGNGKALGAVIRLVLAAA' A
#
# COMPACT_ATOMS: atom_id res chain seq x y z
N MET A 1 -12.58 -0.07 -9.20
CA MET A 1 -11.66 -0.87 -8.37
C MET A 1 -10.81 0.07 -7.53
N ALA A 2 -10.76 -0.10 -6.21
CA ALA A 2 -9.88 0.69 -5.33
C ALA A 2 -9.05 -0.27 -4.48
N VAL A 3 -7.74 -0.03 -4.37
CA VAL A 3 -6.84 -0.85 -3.55
C VAL A 3 -6.50 -0.06 -2.29
N LEU A 4 -6.91 -0.59 -1.14
CA LEU A 4 -6.67 0.00 0.18
C LEU A 4 -5.23 -0.29 0.62
N VAL A 5 -4.57 0.71 1.20
CA VAL A 5 -3.26 0.58 1.81
C VAL A 5 -3.40 0.70 3.33
N THR A 6 -2.98 -0.35 4.03
CA THR A 6 -2.91 -0.41 5.49
C THR A 6 -1.50 -0.75 5.93
N VAL A 7 -1.09 -0.25 7.09
CA VAL A 7 0.14 -0.72 7.75
C VAL A 7 -0.25 -1.74 8.81
N ALA A 8 0.37 -2.91 8.75
CA ALA A 8 0.22 -3.95 9.75
C ALA A 8 0.92 -3.52 11.06
N GLY A 9 0.17 -3.52 12.17
CA GLY A 9 0.65 -3.22 13.51
C GLY A 9 -0.35 -3.73 14.54
N ARG A 10 -0.13 -3.49 15.85
CA ARG A 10 -1.09 -3.88 16.93
C ARG A 10 -2.50 -3.34 16.69
N ARG A 11 -2.61 -2.18 16.05
CA ARG A 11 -3.85 -1.66 15.47
C ARG A 11 -3.54 -1.33 14.00
N PRO A 12 -4.15 -2.03 13.04
CA PRO A 12 -3.99 -1.69 11.63
C PRO A 12 -4.44 -0.25 11.42
N PHE A 13 -3.58 0.57 10.81
CA PHE A 13 -3.95 1.94 10.46
C PHE A 13 -4.06 2.07 8.94
N LYS A 14 -5.14 2.74 8.51
CA LYS A 14 -5.37 3.07 7.11
C LYS A 14 -4.46 4.22 6.70
N VAL A 15 -3.62 4.00 5.71
CA VAL A 15 -2.79 5.04 5.09
C VAL A 15 -3.62 5.79 4.05
N GLY A 16 -4.34 5.05 3.21
CA GLY A 16 -5.09 5.62 2.09
C GLY A 16 -5.41 4.58 1.02
N TYR A 17 -5.53 5.03 -0.22
CA TYR A 17 -5.74 4.18 -1.38
C TYR A 17 -4.61 4.36 -2.38
N LEU A 18 -4.30 3.31 -3.14
CA LEU A 18 -3.43 3.46 -4.30
C LEU A 18 -4.07 4.40 -5.33
N PRO A 19 -3.27 5.22 -6.03
CA PRO A 19 -3.72 5.97 -7.20
C PRO A 19 -4.42 5.05 -8.21
N ARG A 20 -5.46 5.55 -8.88
CA ARG A 20 -6.31 4.75 -9.76
C ARG A 20 -5.54 4.01 -10.85
N SER A 21 -4.51 4.62 -11.42
CA SER A 21 -3.64 4.02 -12.45
C SER A 21 -2.87 2.80 -11.93
N ILE A 22 -2.29 2.92 -10.72
CA ILE A 22 -1.56 1.82 -10.07
C ILE A 22 -2.55 0.74 -9.64
N ALA A 23 -3.67 1.12 -9.03
CA ALA A 23 -4.71 0.19 -8.62
C ALA A 23 -5.23 -0.65 -9.80
N ALA A 24 -5.46 -0.04 -10.97
CA ALA A 24 -5.94 -0.75 -12.15
C ALA A 24 -4.94 -1.82 -12.65
N THR A 25 -3.64 -1.53 -12.53
CA THR A 25 -2.57 -2.43 -12.99
C THR A 25 -2.35 -3.59 -12.02
N TRP A 26 -2.38 -3.29 -10.71
CA TRP A 26 -1.95 -4.24 -9.68
C TRP A 26 -3.12 -4.95 -8.99
N SER A 27 -4.37 -4.50 -9.14
CA SER A 27 -5.50 -5.04 -8.38
C SER A 27 -5.71 -6.54 -8.58
N TYR A 28 -5.44 -7.06 -9.78
CA TYR A 28 -5.55 -8.49 -10.05
C TYR A 28 -4.52 -9.29 -9.24
N LEU A 29 -3.26 -8.84 -9.22
CA LEU A 29 -2.17 -9.51 -8.49
C LEU A 29 -2.38 -9.42 -6.97
N VAL A 30 -2.90 -8.28 -6.49
CA VAL A 30 -3.28 -8.09 -5.08
C VAL A 30 -4.40 -9.05 -4.69
N ALA A 31 -5.44 -9.17 -5.52
CA ALA A 31 -6.55 -10.11 -5.27
C ALA A 31 -6.10 -11.57 -5.27
N ALA A 32 -5.08 -11.91 -6.07
CA ALA A 32 -4.47 -13.23 -6.11
C ALA A 32 -3.47 -13.50 -4.96
N GLY A 33 -3.22 -12.53 -4.06
CA GLY A 33 -2.25 -12.68 -2.97
C GLY A 33 -0.80 -12.74 -3.43
N ARG A 34 -0.48 -12.31 -4.66
CA ARG A 34 0.85 -12.42 -5.28
C ARG A 34 1.68 -11.14 -5.17
N VAL A 35 1.32 -10.22 -4.27
CA VAL A 35 1.99 -8.92 -4.14
C VAL A 35 2.33 -8.67 -2.68
N GLU A 36 3.59 -8.37 -2.42
CA GLU A 36 4.03 -7.77 -1.17
C GLU A 36 4.15 -6.25 -1.33
N ALA A 37 3.63 -5.50 -0.36
CA ALA A 37 3.84 -4.07 -0.25
C ALA A 37 4.93 -3.80 0.78
N ARG A 38 6.06 -3.23 0.35
CA ARG A 38 7.16 -2.83 1.23
C ARG A 38 7.17 -1.32 1.40
N LEU A 39 7.18 -0.89 2.65
CA LEU A 39 7.30 0.52 3.00
C LEU A 39 8.77 0.94 2.89
N GLU A 40 9.10 1.83 1.96
CA GLU A 40 10.48 2.30 1.77
C GLU A 40 10.77 3.53 2.62
N ARG A 41 9.81 4.45 2.65
CA ARG A 41 9.94 5.72 3.36
C ARG A 41 8.58 6.22 3.79
N VAL A 42 8.50 6.75 5.00
CA VAL A 42 7.36 7.55 5.47
C VAL A 42 7.82 8.99 5.51
N THR A 43 7.08 9.87 4.85
CA THR A 43 7.32 11.32 4.84
C THR A 43 6.15 12.01 5.52
N GLY A 44 6.39 12.77 6.57
CA GLY A 44 5.34 13.56 7.23
C GLY A 44 5.43 13.54 8.75
N GLY A 45 5.57 14.72 9.34
CA GLY A 45 5.46 14.96 10.77
C GLY A 45 4.07 15.52 11.13
N ASN A 46 3.55 15.09 12.28
CA ASN A 46 2.32 15.56 12.91
C ASN A 46 1.02 15.40 12.10
N GLY A 47 0.61 14.14 11.91
CA GLY A 47 -0.81 13.73 11.93
C GLY A 47 -1.72 14.11 10.77
N LYS A 48 -1.34 15.02 9.87
CA LYS A 48 -2.22 15.50 8.78
C LYS A 48 -1.70 15.26 7.36
N ALA A 49 -0.41 15.00 7.18
CA ALA A 49 0.21 14.77 5.87
C ALA A 49 1.25 13.64 5.93
N LEU A 50 0.80 12.45 6.34
CA LEU A 50 1.60 11.23 6.24
C LEU A 50 1.59 10.75 4.78
N GLY A 51 2.64 11.10 4.04
CA GLY A 51 3.00 10.43 2.80
C GLY A 51 3.74 9.12 3.09
N ALA A 52 3.45 8.08 2.31
CA ALA A 52 4.14 6.81 2.38
C ALA A 52 4.60 6.42 0.97
N VAL A 53 5.90 6.17 0.84
CA VAL A 53 6.49 5.59 -0.38
C VAL A 53 6.48 4.08 -0.20
N ILE A 54 5.74 3.42 -1.07
CA ILE A 54 5.50 1.98 -1.02
C ILE A 54 5.99 1.37 -2.33
N ARG A 55 6.87 0.37 -2.22
CA ARG A 55 7.26 -0.46 -3.34
C ARG A 55 6.39 -1.71 -3.35
N LEU A 56 5.67 -1.91 -4.45
CA LEU A 56 4.96 -3.16 -4.71
C LEU A 56 5.94 -4.13 -5.38
N VAL A 57 6.10 -5.32 -4.81
CA VAL A 57 6.91 -6.40 -5.38
C VAL A 57 6.05 -7.64 -5.51
N LEU A 58 6.39 -8.50 -6.47
CA LEU A 58 5.76 -9.82 -6.54
C LEU A 58 6.16 -10.62 -5.29
N ALA A 59 5.17 -11.22 -4.63
CA ALA A 59 5.42 -12.12 -3.51
C ALA A 59 6.24 -13.30 -4.02
N ALA A 60 7.28 -13.69 -3.26
CA ALA A 60 7.99 -14.92 -3.56
C ALA A 60 7.01 -16.10 -3.36
N ALA A 61 6.97 -16.99 -4.35
CA ALA A 61 6.08 -18.16 -4.36
C ALA A 61 6.48 -19.18 -3.30
#